data_AF-A0AAE3DS14-F1
#
_entry.id   AF-A0AAE3DS14-F1
#
_cell.length_a   1.000
_cell.length_b   1.000
_cell.length_c   1.000
_cell.angle_alpha   90.00
_cell.angle_beta   90.00
_cell.angle_gamma   90.00
#
_symmetry.space_group_name_H-M   'P 1'
#
loop_
_entity.id
_entity.type
_entity.pdbx_description
1 polymer ?
#
loop_
_entity_poly.entity_id
_entity_poly.type
_entity_poly.pdbx_seq_one_letter_code
_entity_poly.pdbx_strand_id
1 'polypeptide(L)'
;MNALYFRHLFQNTARGVVHTVSASGEKGEFCLCSLCSDGRPLEEEAHVGEFFRLEKAVITMLLLENLHPEDLKKVGKLLKTNKVERVLIPYGDTAENLPELSKAEKVQILKAGETVVLQEKGWNIWVKCLDHGPKGNLVLYHGPCETSKKGMDCLMAVKPAGAELPCSACVCQEDHTCGMRCCLYNDFILCKGHNGKYDGSYVLGTLLLGNADIKTKEKELREDLKPYLADLRVISMNESGCSEKVSDSFITDLGEKNRRFDQFYILPGNIEGNDGMLKTILRGGPRRIPFLTSQEAGVCISGFLKNKSEL
;
A
#
# COMPACT_ATOMS: atom_id res chain seq x y z
N MET A 1 22.87 12.90 7.33
CA MET A 1 21.88 13.73 6.59
C MET A 1 20.53 13.13 6.94
N ASN A 2 19.75 13.81 7.78
CA ASN A 2 18.65 13.24 8.55
C ASN A 2 17.33 13.30 7.78
N ALA A 3 17.26 12.54 6.70
CA ALA A 3 16.07 12.43 5.87
C ALA A 3 15.53 11.00 5.85
N LEU A 4 14.21 10.86 5.99
CA LEU A 4 13.49 9.62 5.73
C LEU A 4 13.02 9.64 4.28
N TYR A 5 13.58 8.76 3.45
CA TYR A 5 13.13 8.52 2.09
C TYR A 5 12.11 7.39 2.10
N PHE A 6 11.07 7.51 1.28
CA PHE A 6 10.06 6.48 1.17
C PHE A 6 9.60 6.27 -0.27
N ARG A 7 9.10 5.07 -0.54
CA ARG A 7 8.46 4.67 -1.78
C ARG A 7 7.33 3.70 -1.51
N HIS A 8 6.23 3.94 -2.18
CA HIS A 8 5.08 3.07 -2.26
C HIS A 8 4.90 2.74 -3.73
N LEU A 9 4.85 1.46 -4.07
CA LEU A 9 4.64 0.98 -5.42
C LEU A 9 3.43 0.07 -5.43
N PHE A 10 2.42 0.46 -6.21
CA PHE A 10 1.18 -0.27 -6.42
C PHE A 10 1.20 -0.83 -7.83
N GLN A 11 1.05 -2.13 -7.97
CA GLN A 11 1.06 -2.81 -9.25
C GLN A 11 -0.06 -3.83 -9.28
N ASN A 12 -0.76 -3.94 -10.39
CA ASN A 12 -1.61 -5.11 -10.60
C ASN A 12 -0.78 -6.21 -11.24
N THR A 13 -1.04 -7.41 -10.78
CA THR A 13 -0.67 -8.64 -11.46
C THR A 13 -1.86 -9.11 -12.27
N ALA A 14 -1.67 -10.17 -13.04
CA ALA A 14 -2.78 -10.85 -13.71
C ALA A 14 -3.85 -11.41 -12.75
N ARG A 15 -3.58 -11.49 -11.44
CA ARG A 15 -4.44 -12.16 -10.45
C ARG A 15 -4.70 -11.33 -9.19
N GLY A 16 -4.44 -10.02 -9.20
CA GLY A 16 -4.64 -9.15 -8.03
C GLY A 16 -3.61 -8.05 -7.88
N VAL A 17 -3.39 -7.55 -6.67
CA VAL A 17 -2.58 -6.35 -6.39
C VAL A 17 -1.35 -6.68 -5.54
N VAL A 18 -0.21 -6.14 -5.96
CA VAL A 18 1.00 -6.05 -5.16
C VAL A 18 1.19 -4.62 -4.70
N HIS A 19 1.40 -4.44 -3.41
CA HIS A 19 1.80 -3.18 -2.84
C HIS A 19 3.11 -3.34 -2.07
N THR A 20 4.11 -2.52 -2.41
CA THR A 20 5.36 -2.45 -1.65
C THR A 20 5.60 -1.09 -1.05
N VAL A 21 6.08 -1.10 0.18
CA VAL A 21 6.63 0.07 0.85
C VAL A 21 8.11 -0.19 1.07
N SER A 22 8.93 0.80 0.76
CA SER A 22 10.31 0.85 1.19
C SER A 22 10.55 2.21 1.82
N ALA A 23 11.11 2.22 3.02
CA ALA A 23 11.53 3.44 3.70
C ALA A 23 12.95 3.28 4.24
N SER A 24 13.75 4.34 4.14
CA SER A 24 15.15 4.34 4.55
C SER A 24 15.50 5.69 5.18
N GLY A 25 16.08 5.64 6.38
CA GLY A 25 16.48 6.82 7.15
C GLY A 25 17.31 6.42 8.37
N GLU A 26 17.45 7.31 9.36
CA GLU A 26 18.27 7.06 10.57
C GLU A 26 17.84 5.83 11.38
N LYS A 27 16.54 5.53 11.40
CA LYS A 27 15.98 4.39 12.12
C LYS A 27 16.17 3.06 11.39
N GLY A 28 16.88 3.07 10.26
CA GLY A 28 17.20 1.90 9.43
C GLY A 28 16.30 1.77 8.20
N GLU A 29 16.41 0.60 7.55
CA GLU A 29 15.65 0.26 6.35
C GLU A 29 14.43 -0.60 6.68
N PHE A 30 13.27 -0.12 6.24
CA PHE A 30 11.99 -0.78 6.37
C PHE A 30 11.47 -1.21 4.99
N CYS A 31 10.98 -2.44 4.89
CA CYS A 31 10.29 -2.91 3.69
C CYS A 31 9.04 -3.72 4.07
N LEU A 32 7.90 -3.32 3.51
CA LEU A 32 6.65 -4.07 3.58
C LEU A 32 6.23 -4.48 2.18
N CYS A 33 5.81 -5.73 2.03
CA CYS A 33 5.21 -6.25 0.81
C CYS A 33 3.84 -6.84 1.14
N SER A 34 2.80 -6.37 0.47
CA SER A 34 1.44 -6.93 0.55
C SER A 34 1.09 -7.55 -0.79
N LEU A 35 0.67 -8.83 -0.76
CA LEU A 35 0.23 -9.60 -1.91
C LEU A 35 -1.21 -10.03 -1.67
N CYS A 36 -2.13 -9.52 -2.49
CA CYS A 36 -3.56 -9.79 -2.39
C CYS A 36 -4.07 -10.23 -3.76
N SER A 37 -4.42 -11.51 -3.90
CA SER A 37 -5.04 -11.99 -5.15
C SER A 37 -6.53 -11.61 -5.19
N ASP A 38 -7.06 -11.24 -6.35
CA ASP A 38 -8.48 -10.88 -6.55
C ASP A 38 -9.43 -12.10 -6.54
N GLY A 39 -8.88 -13.31 -6.59
CA GLY A 39 -9.63 -14.56 -6.55
C GLY A 39 -10.30 -14.95 -7.88
N ARG A 40 -9.99 -14.26 -8.98
CA ARG A 40 -10.55 -14.55 -10.31
C ARG A 40 -9.73 -15.62 -11.04
N PRO A 41 -10.36 -16.47 -11.88
CA PRO A 41 -9.65 -17.36 -12.80
C PRO A 41 -8.82 -16.58 -13.82
N LEU A 42 -7.77 -17.18 -14.37
CA LEU A 42 -6.99 -16.52 -15.43
C LEU A 42 -7.77 -16.44 -16.74
N GLU A 43 -7.84 -15.24 -17.30
CA GLU A 43 -8.04 -15.06 -18.74
C GLU A 43 -6.66 -14.98 -19.39
N GLU A 44 -6.17 -16.12 -19.87
CA GLU A 44 -4.88 -16.35 -20.55
C GLU A 44 -3.61 -15.88 -19.81
N GLU A 45 -2.53 -16.65 -19.90
CA GLU A 45 -1.21 -16.23 -19.40
C GLU A 45 -0.65 -15.13 -20.31
N ALA A 46 -1.16 -13.91 -20.17
CA ALA A 46 -0.46 -12.75 -20.70
C ALA A 46 0.96 -12.77 -20.12
N HIS A 47 1.96 -12.81 -20.99
CA HIS A 47 3.37 -12.62 -20.63
C HIS A 47 3.56 -11.17 -20.16
N VAL A 48 3.15 -10.90 -18.93
CA VAL A 48 3.37 -9.62 -18.29
C VAL A 48 4.76 -9.66 -17.69
N GLY A 49 5.64 -8.76 -18.15
CA GLY A 49 6.98 -8.64 -17.61
C GLY A 49 6.96 -8.57 -16.08
N GLU A 50 7.87 -9.28 -15.41
CA GLU A 50 8.08 -9.16 -13.96
C GLU A 50 8.55 -7.72 -13.64
N PHE A 51 7.63 -6.77 -13.52
CA PHE A 51 7.93 -5.40 -13.05
C PHE A 51 8.24 -5.38 -11.55
N PHE A 52 7.94 -6.47 -10.87
CA PHE A 52 8.20 -6.67 -9.46
C PHE A 52 9.50 -7.44 -9.28
N ARG A 53 10.56 -6.75 -8.83
CA ARG A 53 11.83 -7.36 -8.42
C ARG A 53 12.19 -6.91 -7.01
N LEU A 54 11.84 -7.73 -6.03
CA LEU A 54 12.49 -7.77 -4.73
C LEU A 54 13.50 -8.92 -4.80
N GLU A 55 14.76 -8.61 -5.10
CA GLU A 55 15.83 -9.60 -5.05
C GLU A 55 16.84 -9.18 -4.00
N LYS A 56 17.16 -10.11 -3.08
CA LYS A 56 18.13 -9.93 -2.00
C LYS A 56 17.79 -8.78 -1.03
N ALA A 57 16.51 -8.42 -0.92
CA ALA A 57 16.04 -7.44 0.04
C ALA A 57 15.80 -8.07 1.43
N VAL A 58 15.83 -7.23 2.46
CA VAL A 58 15.29 -7.57 3.78
C VAL A 58 13.86 -7.06 3.85
N ILE A 59 12.91 -7.99 3.83
CA ILE A 59 11.48 -7.72 3.93
C ILE A 59 11.10 -7.79 5.41
N THR A 60 10.87 -6.63 6.03
CA THR A 60 10.45 -6.55 7.43
C THR A 60 9.06 -7.14 7.63
N MET A 61 8.15 -6.96 6.66
CA MET A 61 6.83 -7.55 6.74
C MET A 61 6.30 -7.99 5.38
N LEU A 62 5.83 -9.24 5.31
CA LEU A 62 5.12 -9.80 4.18
C LEU A 62 3.68 -10.10 4.60
N LEU A 63 2.71 -9.50 3.91
CA LEU A 63 1.29 -9.79 4.08
C LEU A 63 0.81 -10.60 2.89
N LEU A 64 0.15 -11.72 3.17
CA LEU A 64 -0.35 -12.64 2.18
C LEU A 64 -1.86 -12.80 2.35
N GLU A 65 -2.64 -12.49 1.33
CA GLU A 65 -4.10 -12.50 1.37
C GLU A 65 -4.67 -13.19 0.13
N ASN A 66 -5.64 -14.09 0.33
CA ASN A 66 -6.44 -14.73 -0.71
C ASN A 66 -5.61 -15.35 -1.86
N LEU A 67 -4.42 -15.88 -1.56
CA LEU A 67 -3.46 -16.29 -2.60
C LEU A 67 -3.99 -17.44 -3.45
N HIS A 68 -3.98 -17.24 -4.77
CA HIS A 68 -4.20 -18.34 -5.72
C HIS A 68 -3.02 -19.34 -5.66
N PRO A 69 -3.23 -20.66 -5.89
CA PRO A 69 -2.14 -21.65 -5.90
C PRO A 69 -0.90 -21.30 -6.75
N GLU A 70 -1.10 -20.61 -7.87
CA GLU A 70 0.01 -20.12 -8.71
C GLU A 70 0.75 -18.93 -8.09
N ASP A 71 0.08 -18.08 -7.32
CA ASP A 71 0.73 -17.01 -6.57
C ASP A 71 1.53 -17.57 -5.37
N LEU A 72 1.15 -18.73 -4.83
CA LEU A 72 1.96 -19.46 -3.84
C LEU A 72 3.36 -19.79 -4.39
N LYS A 73 3.49 -20.14 -5.67
CA LYS A 73 4.82 -20.38 -6.28
C LYS A 73 5.68 -19.11 -6.29
N LYS A 74 5.08 -17.96 -6.60
CA LYS A 74 5.78 -16.66 -6.57
C LYS A 74 6.19 -16.28 -5.15
N VAL A 75 5.30 -16.49 -4.18
CA VAL A 75 5.60 -16.27 -2.76
C VAL A 75 6.72 -17.20 -2.31
N GLY A 76 6.71 -18.47 -2.72
CA GLY A 76 7.79 -19.42 -2.47
C GLY A 76 9.13 -18.94 -3.04
N LYS A 77 9.16 -18.41 -4.27
CA LYS A 77 10.37 -17.79 -4.87
C LYS A 77 10.83 -16.58 -4.05
N LEU A 78 9.91 -15.70 -3.63
CA LEU A 78 10.20 -14.52 -2.81
C LEU A 78 10.82 -14.92 -1.46
N LEU A 79 10.21 -15.89 -0.74
CA LEU A 79 10.71 -16.43 0.53
C LEU A 79 12.05 -17.17 0.39
N LYS A 80 12.35 -17.72 -0.79
CA LYS A 80 13.63 -18.39 -1.08
C LYS A 80 14.78 -17.40 -1.37
N THR A 81 14.47 -16.24 -1.92
CA THR A 81 15.46 -15.29 -2.48
C THR A 81 15.67 -14.05 -1.62
N ASN A 82 14.78 -13.80 -0.64
CA ASN A 82 14.83 -12.65 0.26
C ASN A 82 14.84 -13.10 1.72
N LYS A 83 15.40 -12.25 2.58
CA LYS A 83 15.27 -12.42 4.03
C LYS A 83 13.91 -11.84 4.44
N VAL A 84 13.05 -12.65 5.07
CA VAL A 84 11.73 -12.21 5.54
C VAL A 84 11.65 -12.31 7.06
N GLU A 85 11.51 -11.16 7.72
CA GLU A 85 11.48 -11.08 9.19
C GLU A 85 10.11 -11.52 9.74
N ARG A 86 9.02 -11.12 9.08
CA ARG A 86 7.66 -11.44 9.53
C ARG A 86 6.71 -11.69 8.37
N VAL A 87 5.92 -12.76 8.47
CA VAL A 87 4.77 -13.04 7.60
C VAL A 87 3.48 -12.93 8.41
N LEU A 88 2.50 -12.19 7.88
CA LEU A 88 1.13 -12.17 8.37
C LEU A 88 0.22 -12.81 7.31
N ILE A 89 -0.59 -13.77 7.74
CA ILE A 89 -1.53 -14.47 6.86
C ILE A 89 -2.86 -14.66 7.61
N PRO A 90 -4.02 -14.48 6.98
CA PRO A 90 -5.28 -14.82 7.62
C PRO A 90 -5.41 -16.33 7.80
N TYR A 91 -6.17 -16.76 8.80
CA TYR A 91 -6.46 -18.16 9.08
C TYR A 91 -7.27 -18.79 7.94
N GLY A 92 -6.71 -19.83 7.31
CA GLY A 92 -7.33 -20.59 6.23
C GLY A 92 -6.32 -21.46 5.47
N ASP A 93 -6.78 -22.09 4.38
CA ASP A 93 -6.06 -23.15 3.64
C ASP A 93 -4.69 -22.70 3.08
N THR A 94 -4.47 -21.41 2.83
CA THR A 94 -3.21 -20.90 2.26
C THR A 94 -2.00 -21.02 3.21
N ALA A 95 -2.21 -21.00 4.54
CA ALA A 95 -1.12 -21.15 5.49
C ALA A 95 -0.60 -22.60 5.56
N GLU A 96 -1.49 -23.56 5.40
CA GLU A 96 -1.17 -24.99 5.45
C GLU A 96 -0.49 -25.47 4.16
N ASN A 97 -0.73 -24.79 3.03
CA ASN A 97 -0.25 -25.17 1.71
C ASN A 97 1.06 -24.49 1.26
N LEU A 98 1.79 -23.80 2.16
CA LEU A 98 3.01 -23.07 1.81
C LEU A 98 4.20 -23.45 2.71
N PRO A 99 4.93 -24.55 2.41
CA PRO A 99 6.04 -25.02 3.24
C PRO A 99 7.19 -24.01 3.33
N GLU A 100 7.37 -23.15 2.33
CA GLU A 100 8.36 -22.07 2.33
C GLU A 100 8.16 -21.03 3.44
N LEU A 101 6.99 -20.98 4.10
CA LEU A 101 6.78 -20.10 5.27
C LEU A 101 7.80 -20.36 6.39
N SER A 102 8.33 -21.58 6.49
CA SER A 102 9.41 -21.95 7.41
C SER A 102 10.71 -21.15 7.22
N LYS A 103 10.89 -20.47 6.08
CA LYS A 103 12.04 -19.60 5.82
C LYS A 103 11.93 -18.20 6.42
N ALA A 104 10.73 -17.79 6.82
CA ALA A 104 10.54 -16.53 7.52
C ALA A 104 10.95 -16.66 8.99
N GLU A 105 11.50 -15.61 9.59
CA GLU A 105 11.88 -15.64 11.01
C GLU A 105 10.66 -15.78 11.93
N LYS A 106 9.53 -15.18 11.54
CA LYS A 106 8.26 -15.29 12.27
C LYS A 106 7.08 -15.37 11.32
N VAL A 107 6.18 -16.33 11.56
CA VAL A 107 4.88 -16.44 10.87
C VAL A 107 3.78 -16.23 11.90
N GLN A 108 2.83 -15.33 11.63
CA GLN A 108 1.65 -15.13 12.46
C GLN A 108 0.40 -15.36 11.62
N ILE A 109 -0.41 -16.33 12.04
CA ILE A 109 -1.70 -16.64 11.43
C ILE A 109 -2.77 -15.88 12.20
N LEU A 110 -3.52 -15.02 11.51
CA LEU A 110 -4.50 -14.12 12.11
C LEU A 110 -5.92 -14.67 11.98
N LYS A 111 -6.61 -14.84 13.11
CA LYS A 111 -8.04 -15.16 13.17
C LYS A 111 -8.89 -13.91 12.86
N ALA A 112 -10.12 -14.09 12.40
CA ALA A 112 -11.03 -12.98 12.19
C ALA A 112 -11.23 -12.18 13.50
N GLY A 113 -11.25 -10.86 13.36
CA GLY A 113 -11.26 -9.90 14.46
C GLY A 113 -9.87 -9.63 15.06
N GLU A 114 -8.86 -10.47 14.82
CA GLU A 114 -7.52 -10.22 15.33
C GLU A 114 -6.88 -9.02 14.64
N THR A 115 -6.20 -8.21 15.45
CA THR A 115 -5.55 -6.98 15.03
C THR A 115 -4.11 -7.01 15.50
N VAL A 116 -3.20 -6.68 14.59
CA VAL A 116 -1.77 -6.52 14.86
C VAL A 116 -1.43 -5.05 14.72
N VAL A 117 -0.92 -4.45 15.79
CA VAL A 117 -0.42 -3.08 15.80
C VAL A 117 1.05 -3.10 16.19
N LEU A 118 1.89 -2.44 15.41
CA LEU A 118 3.32 -2.41 15.64
C LEU A 118 3.97 -1.16 15.06
N GLN A 119 5.14 -0.84 15.58
CA GLN A 119 6.00 0.23 15.12
C GLN A 119 7.38 -0.35 14.86
N GLU A 120 7.87 -0.26 13.63
CA GLU A 120 9.15 -0.83 13.23
C GLU A 120 9.93 0.22 12.43
N LYS A 121 11.17 0.51 12.85
CA LYS A 121 12.11 1.37 12.11
C LYS A 121 11.52 2.73 11.69
N GLY A 122 10.66 3.31 12.54
CA GLY A 122 10.00 4.60 12.27
C GLY A 122 8.74 4.53 11.41
N TRP A 123 8.16 3.34 11.23
CA TRP A 123 6.91 3.12 10.50
C TRP A 123 5.83 2.48 11.39
N ASN A 124 4.65 3.10 11.43
CA ASN A 124 3.43 2.59 12.05
C ASN A 124 2.75 1.59 11.13
N ILE A 125 2.29 0.48 11.70
CA ILE A 125 1.54 -0.55 10.99
C ILE A 125 0.36 -1.01 11.85
N TRP A 126 -0.80 -1.09 11.22
CA TRP A 126 -2.02 -1.65 11.79
C TRP A 126 -2.61 -2.62 10.76
N VAL A 127 -2.78 -3.88 11.14
CA VAL A 127 -3.34 -4.93 10.27
C VAL A 127 -4.50 -5.57 11.00
N LYS A 128 -5.63 -5.72 10.32
CA LYS A 128 -6.79 -6.42 10.84
C LYS A 128 -7.24 -7.51 9.90
N CYS A 129 -7.47 -8.70 10.46
CA CYS A 129 -8.12 -9.80 9.75
C CYS A 129 -9.64 -9.68 9.95
N LEU A 130 -10.39 -9.41 8.88
CA LEU A 130 -11.84 -9.16 8.98
C LEU A 130 -12.66 -10.45 8.95
N ASP A 131 -12.17 -11.48 8.27
CA ASP A 131 -12.91 -12.71 7.95
C ASP A 131 -12.01 -13.94 8.05
N HIS A 132 -12.64 -15.11 8.24
CA HIS A 132 -11.98 -16.41 8.27
C HIS A 132 -12.09 -17.13 6.91
N GLY A 133 -11.22 -18.14 6.72
CA GLY A 133 -11.36 -19.13 5.65
C GLY A 133 -10.44 -18.84 4.45
N PRO A 134 -10.61 -19.59 3.34
CA PRO A 134 -9.75 -19.48 2.15
C PRO A 134 -9.79 -18.09 1.49
N LYS A 135 -10.75 -17.23 1.87
CA LYS A 135 -10.88 -15.82 1.45
C LYS A 135 -10.70 -14.85 2.61
N GLY A 136 -9.91 -15.21 3.63
CA GLY A 136 -9.64 -14.30 4.75
C GLY A 136 -9.07 -12.98 4.23
N ASN A 137 -9.66 -11.87 4.67
CA ASN A 137 -9.34 -10.54 4.17
C ASN A 137 -8.51 -9.76 5.19
N LEU A 138 -7.44 -9.11 4.73
CA LEU A 138 -6.59 -8.27 5.56
C LEU A 138 -6.80 -6.80 5.17
N VAL A 139 -7.10 -5.97 6.15
CA VAL A 139 -7.03 -4.51 6.00
C VAL A 139 -5.75 -4.03 6.65
N LEU A 140 -4.98 -3.23 5.92
CA LEU A 140 -3.70 -2.70 6.36
C LEU A 140 -3.74 -1.18 6.35
N TYR A 141 -3.43 -0.56 7.48
CA TYR A 141 -2.97 0.82 7.53
C TYR A 141 -1.47 0.87 7.81
N HIS A 142 -0.75 1.75 7.12
CA HIS A 142 0.62 2.07 7.48
C HIS A 142 1.00 3.52 7.16
N GLY A 143 2.02 4.03 7.85
CA GLY A 143 2.57 5.37 7.64
C GLY A 143 3.73 5.66 8.59
N PRO A 144 4.40 6.82 8.47
CA PRO A 144 5.51 7.16 9.36
C PRO A 144 5.07 7.30 10.83
N CYS A 145 5.93 6.91 11.77
CA CYS A 145 5.70 7.01 13.23
C CYS A 145 5.61 8.45 13.71
N GLU A 146 6.55 9.28 13.26
CA GLU A 146 6.67 10.66 13.69
C GLU A 146 6.03 11.58 12.67
N THR A 147 4.88 12.14 13.03
CA THR A 147 4.25 13.25 12.32
C THR A 147 4.58 14.55 13.02
N SER A 148 5.79 14.76 13.56
CA SER A 148 6.18 16.05 14.13
C SER A 148 6.16 17.13 13.04
N LYS A 149 5.03 17.82 12.97
CA LYS A 149 4.53 18.65 11.87
C LYS A 149 5.44 19.87 11.64
N LYS A 150 5.91 20.49 12.72
CA LYS A 150 6.62 21.77 12.62
C LYS A 150 8.08 21.58 12.26
N GLY A 151 8.48 22.20 11.16
CA GLY A 151 9.89 22.29 10.77
C GLY A 151 10.38 21.13 9.93
N MET A 152 9.54 20.28 9.34
CA MET A 152 10.01 19.30 8.34
C MET A 152 9.87 19.85 6.92
N ASP A 153 10.90 19.72 6.10
CA ASP A 153 10.81 19.85 4.66
C ASP A 153 10.38 18.52 4.05
N CYS A 154 9.44 18.56 3.11
CA CYS A 154 8.87 17.36 2.54
C CYS A 154 8.47 17.56 1.08
N LEU A 155 8.58 16.46 0.34
CA LEU A 155 8.15 16.37 -1.03
C LEU A 155 7.62 14.97 -1.28
N MET A 156 6.47 14.88 -1.95
CA MET A 156 5.93 13.64 -2.46
C MET A 156 5.64 13.81 -3.94
N ALA A 157 6.11 12.86 -4.75
CA ALA A 157 5.80 12.73 -6.16
C ALA A 157 4.89 11.52 -6.37
N VAL A 158 3.81 11.69 -7.12
CA VAL A 158 2.92 10.62 -7.57
C VAL A 158 3.01 10.53 -9.08
N LYS A 159 3.33 9.34 -9.59
CA LYS A 159 3.44 9.09 -11.03
C LYS A 159 2.94 7.69 -11.42
N PRO A 160 2.47 7.51 -12.67
CA PRO A 160 2.37 6.19 -13.27
C PRO A 160 3.72 5.47 -13.28
N ALA A 161 3.69 4.15 -13.16
CA ALA A 161 4.84 3.28 -13.32
C ALA A 161 4.50 2.21 -14.36
N GLY A 162 5.42 1.87 -15.25
CA GLY A 162 5.20 0.89 -16.32
C GLY A 162 6.50 0.56 -17.05
N ALA A 163 6.43 -0.17 -18.16
CA ALA A 163 7.62 -0.58 -18.91
C ALA A 163 8.50 0.59 -19.36
N GLU A 164 7.87 1.66 -19.84
CA GLU A 164 8.57 2.86 -20.33
C GLU A 164 9.08 3.76 -19.19
N LEU A 165 8.50 3.62 -17.99
CA LEU A 165 8.87 4.37 -16.79
C LEU A 165 9.04 3.41 -15.60
N PRO A 166 10.03 2.52 -15.64
CA PRO A 166 10.22 1.51 -14.61
C PRO A 166 10.55 2.17 -13.26
N CYS A 167 10.21 1.48 -12.18
CA CYS A 167 10.55 1.90 -10.82
C CYS A 167 11.01 0.66 -10.03
N SER A 168 12.02 0.81 -9.17
CA SER A 168 12.42 -0.28 -8.27
C SER A 168 11.49 -0.35 -7.06
N ALA A 169 11.25 -1.55 -6.53
CA ALA A 169 10.43 -1.74 -5.34
C ALA A 169 11.13 -1.23 -4.06
N CYS A 170 12.45 -1.38 -3.97
CA CYS A 170 13.26 -0.88 -2.86
C CYS A 170 13.88 0.49 -3.18
N VAL A 171 13.96 1.34 -2.14
CA VAL A 171 14.85 2.50 -2.12
C VAL A 171 16.26 1.98 -1.92
N CYS A 172 17.12 2.09 -2.92
CA CYS A 172 18.54 1.83 -2.80
C CYS A 172 19.28 3.16 -2.83
N GLN A 173 19.98 3.50 -1.73
CA GLN A 173 20.74 4.76 -1.66
C GLN A 173 21.99 4.74 -2.55
N GLU A 174 22.53 3.54 -2.83
CA GLU A 174 23.72 3.33 -3.66
C GLU A 174 23.41 3.29 -5.17
N ASP A 175 22.17 2.91 -5.55
CA ASP A 175 21.72 2.90 -6.94
C ASP A 175 21.05 4.23 -7.32
N HIS A 176 21.81 5.11 -7.99
CA HIS A 176 21.36 6.42 -8.45
C HIS A 176 20.27 6.40 -9.52
N THR A 177 19.97 5.24 -10.12
CA THR A 177 18.83 5.06 -11.05
C THR A 177 17.49 5.29 -10.31
N CYS A 178 17.51 5.10 -8.99
CA CYS A 178 16.41 5.20 -8.05
C CYS A 178 16.52 6.44 -7.13
N GLY A 179 17.35 7.44 -7.47
CA GLY A 179 17.64 8.61 -6.62
C GLY A 179 16.51 9.64 -6.44
N MET A 180 15.24 9.21 -6.46
CA MET A 180 14.06 10.08 -6.28
C MET A 180 13.99 11.21 -7.32
N ARG A 181 14.62 11.02 -8.47
CA ARG A 181 14.66 12.01 -9.55
C ARG A 181 13.27 12.41 -10.03
N CYS A 182 12.27 11.54 -9.88
CA CYS A 182 10.85 11.86 -10.08
C CYS A 182 10.42 13.14 -9.34
N CYS A 183 11.02 13.46 -8.21
CA CYS A 183 10.77 14.68 -7.45
C CYS A 183 11.33 15.96 -8.12
N LEU A 184 12.19 15.82 -9.13
CA LEU A 184 12.79 16.93 -9.90
C LEU A 184 12.02 17.23 -11.19
N TYR A 185 11.19 16.30 -11.67
CA TYR A 185 10.42 16.50 -12.91
C TYR A 185 9.09 17.20 -12.61
N ASN A 186 8.76 18.20 -13.41
CA ASN A 186 7.53 18.98 -13.24
C ASN A 186 6.28 18.30 -13.86
N ASP A 187 6.47 17.22 -14.64
CA ASP A 187 5.39 16.54 -15.37
C ASP A 187 4.62 15.52 -14.49
N PHE A 188 5.00 15.37 -13.22
CA PHE A 188 4.31 14.52 -12.25
C PHE A 188 3.55 15.34 -11.21
N ILE A 189 2.62 14.68 -10.50
CA ILE A 189 1.94 15.33 -9.38
C ILE A 189 2.95 15.50 -8.25
N LEU A 190 3.40 16.74 -8.05
CA LEU A 190 4.30 17.11 -6.97
C LEU A 190 3.53 17.77 -5.82
N CYS A 191 3.47 17.07 -4.71
CA CYS A 191 2.93 17.61 -3.47
C CYS A 191 4.11 18.18 -2.66
N LYS A 192 4.40 19.47 -2.93
CA LYS A 192 5.42 20.26 -2.23
C LYS A 192 4.81 20.86 -0.96
N GLY A 193 5.58 20.86 0.13
CA GLY A 193 5.18 21.60 1.32
C GLY A 193 3.84 21.10 1.87
N HIS A 194 3.78 19.86 2.33
CA HIS A 194 2.70 19.41 3.21
C HIS A 194 2.64 20.22 4.52
N ASN A 195 3.50 21.22 4.69
CA ASN A 195 3.25 22.37 5.54
C ASN A 195 2.37 23.38 4.79
N GLY A 196 1.06 23.27 4.90
CA GLY A 196 0.23 24.46 4.69
C GLY A 196 0.77 25.59 5.56
N LYS A 197 0.64 26.84 5.09
CA LYS A 197 1.08 28.07 5.78
C LYS A 197 0.49 28.21 7.21
N TYR A 198 -0.42 27.31 7.60
CA TYR A 198 -1.24 27.38 8.80
C TYR A 198 -1.18 26.12 9.70
N ASP A 199 -0.64 24.98 9.27
CA ASP A 199 -0.82 23.70 9.97
C ASP A 199 0.37 22.73 9.99
N GLY A 200 1.42 22.95 9.21
CA GLY A 200 2.68 22.16 9.31
C GLY A 200 2.54 20.64 9.11
N SER A 201 1.39 20.10 8.71
CA SER A 201 1.11 18.67 8.91
C SER A 201 1.49 17.79 7.72
N TYR A 202 2.50 16.92 7.87
CA TYR A 202 2.74 15.87 6.88
C TYR A 202 1.74 14.70 6.99
N VAL A 203 1.14 14.31 5.86
CA VAL A 203 0.13 13.23 5.74
C VAL A 203 0.60 12.22 4.68
N LEU A 204 0.88 10.97 5.09
CA LEU A 204 1.28 9.85 4.22
C LEU A 204 0.61 8.52 4.61
N GLY A 205 -0.36 8.54 5.51
CA GLY A 205 -1.10 7.34 5.87
C GLY A 205 -1.68 6.66 4.63
N THR A 206 -1.41 5.37 4.50
CA THR A 206 -1.89 4.53 3.40
C THR A 206 -2.78 3.45 3.97
N LEU A 207 -3.97 3.31 3.40
CA LEU A 207 -4.94 2.30 3.75
C LEU A 207 -5.11 1.35 2.56
N LEU A 208 -4.84 0.06 2.76
CA LEU A 208 -5.17 -1.00 1.83
C LEU A 208 -6.41 -1.71 2.35
N LEU A 209 -7.50 -1.63 1.59
CA LEU A 209 -8.76 -2.30 1.90
C LEU A 209 -8.81 -3.74 1.37
N GLY A 210 -7.84 -4.14 0.53
CA GLY A 210 -7.75 -5.50 0.00
C GLY A 210 -9.04 -5.92 -0.69
N ASN A 211 -9.54 -7.10 -0.34
CA ASN A 211 -10.78 -7.66 -0.90
C ASN A 211 -11.99 -7.53 0.03
N ALA A 212 -11.86 -6.74 1.10
CA ALA A 212 -12.85 -6.61 2.16
C ALA A 212 -14.23 -6.20 1.61
N ASP A 213 -15.28 -6.83 2.14
CA ASP A 213 -16.65 -6.37 1.95
C ASP A 213 -16.94 -5.18 2.87
N ILE A 214 -16.76 -3.99 2.34
CA ILE A 214 -16.88 -2.75 3.09
C ILE A 214 -18.33 -2.52 3.54
N LYS A 215 -19.34 -2.92 2.75
CA LYS A 215 -20.75 -2.75 3.14
C LYS A 215 -21.08 -3.46 4.44
N THR A 216 -20.59 -4.68 4.61
CA THR A 216 -20.87 -5.47 5.81
C THR A 216 -19.96 -5.12 6.98
N LYS A 217 -18.74 -4.62 6.71
CA LYS A 217 -17.72 -4.30 7.73
C LYS A 217 -17.59 -2.82 8.05
N GLU A 218 -18.39 -1.95 7.45
CA GLU A 218 -18.27 -0.49 7.56
C GLU A 218 -18.22 0.01 9.00
N LYS A 219 -19.14 -0.45 9.85
CA LYS A 219 -19.23 0.01 11.25
C LYS A 219 -17.95 -0.30 12.03
N GLU A 220 -17.47 -1.54 11.91
CA GLU A 220 -16.26 -2.03 12.55
C GLU A 220 -15.03 -1.25 12.04
N LEU A 221 -14.88 -1.13 10.72
CA LEU A 221 -13.77 -0.39 10.11
C LEU A 221 -13.74 1.08 10.51
N ARG A 222 -14.90 1.73 10.64
CA ARG A 222 -14.99 3.14 11.09
C ARG A 222 -14.50 3.31 12.52
N GLU A 223 -14.89 2.40 13.41
CA GLU A 223 -14.48 2.44 14.81
C GLU A 223 -12.98 2.21 14.95
N ASP A 224 -12.46 1.17 14.28
CA ASP A 224 -11.05 0.79 14.37
C ASP A 224 -10.10 1.77 13.70
N LEU A 225 -10.47 2.31 12.53
CA LEU A 225 -9.62 3.20 11.77
C LEU A 225 -9.68 4.65 12.25
N LYS A 226 -10.58 4.98 13.20
CA LYS A 226 -10.76 6.32 13.75
C LYS A 226 -9.44 7.03 14.12
N PRO A 227 -8.42 6.37 14.72
CA PRO A 227 -7.14 7.02 15.02
C PRO A 227 -6.32 7.44 13.80
N TYR A 228 -6.57 6.83 12.64
CA TYR A 228 -5.75 6.97 11.43
C TYR A 228 -6.39 7.84 10.35
N LEU A 229 -7.72 8.06 10.40
CA LEU A 229 -8.48 8.70 9.31
C LEU A 229 -7.94 10.08 8.89
N ALA A 230 -7.48 10.88 9.86
CA ALA A 230 -6.97 12.23 9.60
C ALA A 230 -5.64 12.23 8.82
N ASP A 231 -4.88 11.13 8.91
CA ASP A 231 -3.57 11.00 8.28
C ASP A 231 -3.63 10.22 6.96
N LEU A 232 -4.82 9.84 6.48
CA LEU A 232 -4.98 9.13 5.21
C LEU A 232 -4.71 10.04 4.01
N ARG A 233 -3.73 9.64 3.22
CA ARG A 233 -3.31 10.23 1.94
C ARG A 233 -3.59 9.29 0.76
N VAL A 234 -3.42 7.99 0.96
CA VAL A 234 -3.54 6.97 -0.09
C VAL A 234 -4.53 5.90 0.37
N ILE A 235 -5.47 5.55 -0.50
CA ILE A 235 -6.48 4.52 -0.25
C ILE A 235 -6.44 3.57 -1.44
N SER A 236 -6.03 2.33 -1.22
CA SER A 236 -6.01 1.29 -2.24
C SER A 236 -7.16 0.32 -2.02
N MET A 237 -7.87 0.01 -3.09
CA MET A 237 -9.03 -0.88 -3.06
C MET A 237 -8.85 -1.90 -4.16
N ASN A 238 -8.77 -3.19 -3.81
CA ASN A 238 -8.80 -4.27 -4.79
C ASN A 238 -10.28 -4.63 -5.06
N GLU A 239 -10.70 -5.87 -4.81
CA GLU A 239 -12.12 -6.25 -4.92
C GLU A 239 -13.04 -5.45 -3.98
N SER A 240 -12.50 -4.80 -2.94
CA SER A 240 -13.28 -3.89 -2.10
C SER A 240 -13.86 -2.69 -2.87
N GLY A 241 -13.33 -2.40 -4.07
CA GLY A 241 -13.81 -1.36 -4.97
C GLY A 241 -15.03 -1.74 -5.81
N CYS A 242 -15.36 -3.03 -5.90
CA CYS A 242 -16.49 -3.55 -6.66
C CYS A 242 -17.83 -3.00 -6.11
N SER A 243 -18.79 -2.75 -7.01
CA SER A 243 -20.13 -2.23 -6.68
C SER A 243 -20.87 -3.05 -5.61
N GLU A 244 -20.59 -4.35 -5.53
CA GLU A 244 -21.19 -5.26 -4.56
C GLU A 244 -20.65 -5.08 -3.14
N LYS A 245 -19.37 -4.71 -3.00
CA LYS A 245 -18.64 -4.63 -1.72
C LYS A 245 -18.40 -3.21 -1.22
N VAL A 246 -18.43 -2.22 -2.11
CA VAL A 246 -18.19 -0.81 -1.76
C VAL A 246 -19.31 -0.23 -0.91
N SER A 247 -18.95 0.59 0.09
CA SER A 247 -19.88 1.50 0.75
C SER A 247 -19.59 2.95 0.35
N ASP A 248 -20.54 3.60 -0.36
CA ASP A 248 -20.42 5.01 -0.74
C ASP A 248 -20.30 5.94 0.48
N SER A 249 -21.00 5.62 1.58
CA SER A 249 -20.92 6.38 2.83
C SER A 249 -19.54 6.26 3.46
N PHE A 250 -18.92 5.08 3.41
CA PHE A 250 -17.57 4.87 3.91
C PHE A 250 -16.55 5.69 3.11
N ILE A 251 -16.58 5.59 1.78
CA ILE A 251 -15.67 6.32 0.89
C ILE A 251 -15.83 7.84 1.04
N THR A 252 -17.07 8.31 1.15
CA THR A 252 -17.36 9.73 1.38
C THR A 252 -16.70 10.18 2.69
N ASP A 253 -16.90 9.45 3.79
CA ASP A 253 -16.32 9.83 5.10
C ASP A 253 -14.79 9.83 5.10
N LEU A 254 -14.14 8.85 4.44
CA LEU A 254 -12.68 8.85 4.27
C LEU A 254 -12.19 10.15 3.62
N GLY A 255 -12.95 10.64 2.63
CA GLY A 255 -12.71 11.94 2.01
C GLY A 255 -12.89 13.08 3.01
N GLU A 256 -14.00 13.10 3.74
CA GLU A 256 -14.33 14.21 4.64
C GLU A 256 -13.34 14.43 5.77
N LYS A 257 -12.73 13.35 6.29
CA LYS A 257 -11.72 13.44 7.36
C LYS A 257 -10.44 14.13 6.92
N ASN A 258 -10.15 14.18 5.62
CA ASN A 258 -9.00 14.89 5.08
C ASN A 258 -9.34 15.65 3.79
N ARG A 259 -9.89 16.87 3.94
CA ARG A 259 -10.26 17.77 2.83
C ARG A 259 -9.17 18.74 2.40
N ARG A 260 -8.09 18.87 3.18
CA ARG A 260 -7.03 19.87 2.94
C ARG A 260 -6.01 19.43 1.89
N PHE A 261 -5.90 18.11 1.75
CA PHE A 261 -4.83 17.41 1.08
C PHE A 261 -5.42 16.58 -0.04
N ASP A 262 -4.71 16.51 -1.17
CA ASP A 262 -5.08 15.55 -2.22
C ASP A 262 -5.04 14.13 -1.66
N GLN A 263 -6.08 13.35 -1.90
CA GLN A 263 -6.15 11.95 -1.55
C GLN A 263 -6.14 11.11 -2.82
N PHE A 264 -5.26 10.12 -2.84
CA PHE A 264 -5.04 9.25 -3.98
C PHE A 264 -5.77 7.93 -3.77
N TYR A 265 -6.68 7.61 -4.68
CA TYR A 265 -7.44 6.38 -4.66
C TYR A 265 -6.90 5.45 -5.74
N ILE A 266 -6.38 4.29 -5.35
CA ILE A 266 -5.74 3.35 -6.27
C ILE A 266 -6.67 2.17 -6.48
N LEU A 267 -7.06 1.96 -7.73
CA LEU A 267 -8.09 1.01 -8.14
C LEU A 267 -7.60 0.16 -9.31
N PRO A 268 -7.87 -1.15 -9.32
CA PRO A 268 -7.67 -1.98 -10.51
C PRO A 268 -8.60 -1.57 -11.65
N GLY A 269 -8.05 -1.21 -12.81
CA GLY A 269 -8.82 -0.78 -13.97
C GLY A 269 -9.70 -1.87 -14.59
N ASN A 270 -9.43 -3.13 -14.30
CA ASN A 270 -10.16 -4.30 -14.82
C ASN A 270 -11.30 -4.79 -13.90
N ILE A 271 -11.57 -4.11 -12.78
CA ILE A 271 -12.69 -4.48 -11.92
C ILE A 271 -14.02 -3.96 -12.48
N GLU A 272 -14.92 -4.91 -12.74
CA GLU A 272 -16.30 -4.63 -13.13
C GLU A 272 -17.04 -3.83 -12.05
N GLY A 273 -17.81 -2.81 -12.47
CA GLY A 273 -18.58 -1.97 -11.55
C GLY A 273 -17.80 -0.82 -10.91
N ASN A 274 -16.53 -0.61 -11.27
CA ASN A 274 -15.72 0.51 -10.78
C ASN A 274 -16.27 1.90 -11.16
N ASP A 275 -17.12 2.01 -12.18
CA ASP A 275 -17.71 3.29 -12.60
C ASP A 275 -18.48 4.00 -11.47
N GLY A 276 -19.20 3.23 -10.65
CA GLY A 276 -19.91 3.76 -9.49
C GLY A 276 -18.95 4.37 -8.49
N MET A 277 -17.91 3.62 -8.15
CA MET A 277 -16.85 4.04 -7.24
C MET A 277 -16.13 5.30 -7.74
N LEU A 278 -15.73 5.33 -9.00
CA LEU A 278 -15.07 6.49 -9.62
C LEU A 278 -15.94 7.74 -9.51
N LYS A 279 -17.24 7.61 -9.77
CA LYS A 279 -18.19 8.72 -9.60
C LYS A 279 -18.27 9.17 -8.14
N THR A 280 -18.33 8.24 -7.18
CA THR A 280 -18.35 8.57 -5.75
C THR A 280 -17.09 9.32 -5.32
N ILE A 281 -15.90 8.85 -5.74
CA ILE A 281 -14.61 9.51 -5.46
C ILE A 281 -14.59 10.93 -6.04
N LEU A 282 -14.91 11.07 -7.33
CA LEU A 282 -14.84 12.36 -8.03
C LEU A 282 -15.87 13.37 -7.50
N ARG A 283 -17.04 12.91 -7.06
CA ARG A 283 -18.04 13.77 -6.36
C ARG A 283 -17.53 14.32 -5.05
N GLY A 284 -16.57 13.64 -4.40
CA GLY A 284 -15.92 14.09 -3.17
C GLY A 284 -15.03 15.33 -3.33
N GLY A 285 -14.84 15.83 -4.56
CA GLY A 285 -14.20 17.09 -4.87
C GLY A 285 -12.87 16.95 -5.64
N PRO A 286 -12.28 18.08 -6.07
CA PRO A 286 -11.12 18.09 -6.98
C PRO A 286 -9.83 17.52 -6.37
N ARG A 287 -9.80 17.37 -5.04
CA ARG A 287 -8.67 16.78 -4.30
C ARG A 287 -8.76 15.26 -4.20
N ARG A 288 -9.79 14.61 -4.76
CA ARG A 288 -9.93 13.14 -4.80
C ARG A 288 -9.44 12.66 -6.16
N ILE A 289 -8.28 12.04 -6.17
CA ILE A 289 -7.55 11.71 -7.40
C ILE A 289 -7.53 10.19 -7.57
N PRO A 290 -8.38 9.61 -8.44
CA PRO A 290 -8.32 8.20 -8.75
C PRO A 290 -7.15 7.89 -9.68
N PHE A 291 -6.51 6.75 -9.47
CA PHE A 291 -5.54 6.12 -10.35
C PHE A 291 -6.00 4.70 -10.66
N LEU A 292 -6.09 4.37 -11.95
CA LEU A 292 -6.38 3.03 -12.42
C LEU A 292 -5.08 2.29 -12.70
N THR A 293 -4.90 1.13 -12.06
CA THR A 293 -3.77 0.22 -12.31
C THR A 293 -4.18 -0.91 -13.25
N SER A 294 -3.24 -1.47 -13.98
CA SER A 294 -3.41 -2.63 -14.86
C SER A 294 -2.18 -3.52 -14.77
N GLN A 295 -2.19 -4.63 -15.51
CA GLN A 295 -1.03 -5.52 -15.60
C GLN A 295 0.22 -4.80 -16.16
N GLU A 296 0.01 -3.78 -17.00
CA GLU A 296 1.08 -3.02 -17.66
C GLU A 296 1.43 -1.71 -16.95
N ALA A 297 0.53 -1.23 -16.07
CA ALA A 297 0.64 0.08 -15.43
C ALA A 297 0.33 0.02 -13.93
N GLY A 298 1.28 0.50 -13.14
CA GLY A 298 1.14 0.74 -11.70
C GLY A 298 1.19 2.22 -11.33
N VAL A 299 1.27 2.48 -10.03
CA VAL A 299 1.46 3.82 -9.47
C VAL A 299 2.65 3.78 -8.51
N CYS A 300 3.56 4.73 -8.67
CA CYS A 300 4.63 4.99 -7.73
C CYS A 300 4.35 6.29 -6.97
N ILE A 301 4.36 6.21 -5.65
CA ILE A 301 4.31 7.35 -4.74
C ILE A 301 5.62 7.36 -3.98
N SER A 302 6.41 8.41 -4.13
CA SER A 302 7.74 8.45 -3.52
C SER A 302 8.08 9.85 -3.07
N GLY A 303 8.80 9.96 -1.96
CA GLY A 303 9.21 11.24 -1.44
C GLY A 303 10.25 11.16 -0.35
N PHE A 304 10.43 12.29 0.32
CA PHE A 304 11.26 12.38 1.51
C PHE A 304 10.64 13.29 2.57
N LEU A 305 11.12 13.08 3.79
CA LEU A 305 10.92 13.92 4.96
C LEU A 305 12.28 14.29 5.52
N LYS A 306 12.54 15.58 5.74
CA LYS A 306 13.82 16.06 6.28
C LYS A 306 13.58 17.16 7.32
N ASN A 307 14.30 17.15 8.42
CA ASN A 307 14.19 18.23 9.41
C ASN A 307 14.85 19.54 8.89
N LYS A 308 14.17 20.69 9.06
CA LYS A 308 14.64 22.03 8.64
C LYS A 308 15.64 22.64 9.63
N SER A 309 15.69 22.19 10.88
CA SER A 309 16.64 22.71 11.87
C SER A 309 18.10 22.31 11.62
N GLU A 310 18.37 21.61 10.51
CA GLU A 310 19.70 21.17 10.08
C GLU A 310 20.09 21.75 8.71
N LEU A 311 19.49 22.88 8.34
CA LEU A 311 19.91 23.72 7.21
C LEU A 311 20.89 24.81 7.65
#